data_AF-A0A5B9QBZ7-F1
#
_entry.id   AF-A0A5B9QBZ7-F1
#
_cell.length_a   1.000
_cell.length_b   1.000
_cell.length_c   1.000
_cell.angle_alpha   90.00
_cell.angle_beta   90.00
_cell.angle_gamma   90.00
#
_symmetry.space_group_name_H-M   'P 1'
#
loop_
_entity.id
_entity.type
_entity.pdbx_description
1 polymer ?
#
loop_
_entity_poly.entity_id
_entity_poly.type
_entity_poly.pdbx_seq_one_letter_code
_entity_poly.pdbx_strand_id
1 'polypeptide(L)'
;MSQVLDIDLKQIVLSNSTFGPNEIKQIVKAISSDYNNFRLLRDAVGEMQQQETRTPAASVRLGVCQYLLGRYSDAVGTLRSADGGALTHFYLGKALMALDKYEEAFTAFESSERAGYNRDDVALAKSEALRYCGKPQDAMLILDNLSGAIEQTADYLYQRSATVSATGGNPEEVVALLERAVESDNTHSGALFGLAMENDRHGNDDYARQLYERAAAQFPTHVGTLLNLGLLYEDIEHFERSKQCYQRILDTYPDHPRARLYFKDADASRDMYYDEEARRRQDRMAQMLSVPVSDFELSVRSRNCLQKMGIMTLGDLCETSEQELLASKNFGETSLVEIREMLSSKGLELGQFAATWKEEEPTYDPEVLSDDERALLDRPIADLNLSVRARKCMVRLGLSTIGELVRRTGDDLLECKNFGVTSLNEVREKLTQANLKLRGD
;
A
#
# COMPACT_ATOMS: atom_id res chain seq x y z
N MET A 1 -15.03 -9.00 -33.48
CA MET A 1 -16.06 -9.22 -32.45
C MET A 1 -16.25 -10.71 -32.27
N SER A 2 -15.46 -11.32 -31.39
CA SER A 2 -15.68 -12.70 -30.97
C SER A 2 -16.82 -12.71 -29.96
N GLN A 3 -17.92 -13.40 -30.28
CA GLN A 3 -18.97 -13.71 -29.31
C GLN A 3 -18.33 -14.48 -28.16
N VAL A 4 -18.18 -13.81 -27.01
CA VAL A 4 -17.88 -14.48 -25.75
C VAL A 4 -19.12 -15.34 -25.46
N LEU A 5 -18.98 -16.66 -25.57
CA LEU A 5 -19.99 -17.58 -25.05
C LEU A 5 -20.20 -17.19 -23.58
N ASP A 6 -21.41 -16.75 -23.26
CA ASP A 6 -21.83 -16.45 -21.90
C ASP A 6 -21.79 -17.78 -21.13
N ILE A 7 -20.70 -18.01 -20.40
CA ILE A 7 -20.53 -19.22 -19.60
C ILE A 7 -21.49 -19.10 -18.43
N ASP A 8 -22.49 -19.98 -18.36
CA ASP A 8 -23.40 -20.03 -17.21
C ASP A 8 -22.66 -20.61 -16.00
N LEU A 9 -21.98 -19.73 -15.25
CA LEU A 9 -21.25 -20.05 -14.03
C LEU A 9 -22.16 -20.75 -13.02
N LYS A 10 -23.44 -20.33 -12.93
CA LYS A 10 -24.40 -20.98 -12.03
C LYS A 10 -24.65 -22.41 -12.44
N GLN A 11 -24.76 -22.70 -13.74
CA GLN A 11 -24.90 -24.07 -14.22
C GLN A 11 -23.68 -24.94 -13.85
N ILE A 12 -22.45 -24.42 -13.97
CA ILE A 12 -21.25 -25.17 -13.55
C ILE A 12 -21.29 -25.45 -12.05
N VAL A 13 -21.72 -24.50 -11.23
CA VAL A 13 -21.74 -24.66 -9.76
C VAL A 13 -22.92 -25.52 -9.28
N LEU A 14 -24.10 -25.40 -9.88
CA LEU A 14 -25.33 -26.03 -9.38
C LEU A 14 -25.71 -27.35 -10.07
N SER A 15 -25.15 -27.66 -11.25
CA SER A 15 -25.51 -28.88 -11.99
C SER A 15 -25.04 -30.15 -11.29
N ASN A 16 -25.61 -31.31 -11.61
CA ASN A 16 -25.11 -32.62 -11.17
C ASN A 16 -24.05 -33.22 -12.12
N SER A 17 -23.38 -32.38 -12.91
CA SER A 17 -22.36 -32.81 -13.88
C SER A 17 -21.01 -33.14 -13.23
N THR A 18 -20.03 -33.59 -14.01
CA THR A 18 -18.65 -33.75 -13.55
C THR A 18 -18.08 -32.43 -13.06
N PHE A 19 -17.30 -32.46 -11.98
CA PHE A 19 -16.66 -31.26 -11.43
C PHE A 19 -15.20 -31.57 -11.10
N GLY A 20 -14.28 -30.97 -11.83
CA GLY A 20 -12.85 -31.18 -11.69
C GLY A 20 -12.03 -29.97 -12.14
N PRO A 21 -10.72 -30.17 -12.42
CA PRO A 21 -9.81 -29.09 -12.76
C PRO A 21 -10.27 -28.20 -13.94
N ASN A 22 -10.97 -28.77 -14.92
CA ASN A 22 -11.45 -28.03 -16.09
C ASN A 22 -12.59 -27.06 -15.74
N GLU A 23 -13.60 -27.53 -15.00
CA GLU A 23 -14.71 -26.69 -14.53
C GLU A 23 -14.21 -25.58 -13.61
N ILE A 24 -13.24 -25.89 -12.74
CA ILE A 24 -12.63 -24.89 -11.86
C ILE A 24 -11.88 -23.83 -12.66
N LYS A 25 -11.11 -24.23 -13.69
CA LYS A 25 -10.45 -23.29 -14.62
C LYS A 25 -11.45 -22.41 -15.35
N GLN A 26 -12.61 -22.96 -15.74
CA GLN A 26 -13.68 -22.18 -16.38
C GLN A 26 -14.27 -21.13 -15.42
N ILE A 27 -14.55 -21.50 -14.17
CA ILE A 27 -15.02 -20.55 -13.13
C ILE A 27 -14.00 -19.44 -12.93
N VAL A 28 -12.72 -19.81 -12.73
CA VAL A 28 -11.61 -18.87 -12.54
C VAL A 28 -11.49 -17.91 -13.73
N LYS A 29 -11.54 -18.43 -14.96
CA LYS A 29 -11.46 -17.63 -16.18
C LYS A 29 -12.66 -16.69 -16.33
N ALA A 30 -13.87 -17.15 -16.02
CA ALA A 30 -15.07 -16.32 -16.07
C ALA A 30 -14.98 -15.13 -15.10
N ILE A 31 -14.50 -15.36 -13.87
CA ILE A 31 -14.32 -14.31 -12.87
C ILE A 31 -13.17 -13.36 -13.22
N SER A 32 -12.07 -13.89 -13.77
CA SER A 32 -10.94 -13.05 -14.22
C SER A 32 -11.33 -12.15 -15.40
N SER A 33 -12.23 -12.62 -16.27
CA SER A 33 -12.70 -11.85 -17.43
C SER A 33 -13.75 -10.80 -17.07
N ASP A 34 -14.63 -11.11 -16.11
CA ASP A 34 -15.62 -10.18 -15.56
C ASP A 34 -15.82 -10.46 -14.07
N TYR A 35 -15.37 -9.54 -13.22
CA TYR A 35 -15.45 -9.68 -11.78
C TYR A 35 -16.89 -9.72 -11.25
N ASN A 36 -17.90 -9.28 -12.02
CA ASN A 36 -19.30 -9.44 -11.64
C ASN A 36 -19.70 -10.92 -11.45
N ASN A 37 -19.00 -11.83 -12.13
CA ASN A 37 -19.18 -13.27 -11.97
C ASN A 37 -18.81 -13.77 -10.55
N PHE A 38 -18.02 -13.02 -9.79
CA PHE A 38 -17.74 -13.33 -8.38
C PHE A 38 -19.03 -13.32 -7.54
N ARG A 39 -19.93 -12.35 -7.79
CA ARG A 39 -21.24 -12.30 -7.14
C ARG A 39 -22.11 -13.50 -7.52
N LEU A 40 -22.07 -13.92 -8.79
CA LEU A 40 -22.81 -15.09 -9.24
C LEU A 40 -22.30 -16.38 -8.56
N LEU A 41 -20.98 -16.54 -8.42
CA LEU A 41 -20.38 -17.65 -7.67
C LEU A 41 -20.84 -17.63 -6.21
N ARG A 42 -20.79 -16.46 -5.57
CA ARG A 42 -21.22 -16.29 -4.18
C ARG A 42 -22.69 -16.67 -3.98
N ASP A 43 -23.56 -16.20 -4.87
CA ASP A 43 -25.00 -16.47 -4.79
C ASP A 43 -25.28 -17.97 -5.05
N ALA A 44 -24.60 -18.61 -6.00
CA ALA A 44 -24.70 -20.05 -6.27
C ALA A 44 -24.21 -20.91 -5.09
N VAL A 45 -23.10 -20.52 -4.45
CA VAL A 45 -22.62 -21.19 -3.23
C VAL A 45 -23.63 -21.03 -2.09
N GLY A 46 -24.25 -19.87 -1.95
CA GLY A 46 -25.31 -19.64 -0.97
C GLY A 46 -26.49 -20.61 -1.16
N GLU A 47 -26.90 -20.86 -2.40
CA GLU A 47 -27.93 -21.85 -2.74
C GLU A 47 -27.51 -23.28 -2.36
N MET A 48 -26.29 -23.70 -2.69
CA MET A 48 -25.77 -25.02 -2.29
C MET A 48 -25.72 -25.21 -0.77
N GLN A 49 -25.45 -24.14 -0.01
CA GLN A 49 -25.42 -24.18 1.45
C GLN A 49 -26.81 -24.41 2.08
N GLN A 50 -27.87 -23.93 1.42
CA GLN A 50 -29.26 -24.07 1.88
C GLN A 50 -29.83 -25.48 1.68
N GLN A 51 -29.19 -26.33 0.87
CA GLN A 51 -29.63 -27.71 0.66
C GLN A 51 -29.44 -28.53 1.94
N GLU A 52 -30.53 -29.12 2.45
CA GLU A 52 -30.54 -29.91 3.70
C GLU A 52 -29.70 -31.19 3.60
N THR A 53 -29.63 -31.80 2.41
CA THR A 53 -28.82 -32.99 2.14
C THR A 53 -27.97 -32.76 0.91
N ARG A 54 -26.69 -33.15 0.98
CA ARG A 54 -25.72 -33.07 -0.11
C ARG A 54 -25.08 -34.42 -0.35
N THR A 55 -24.89 -34.76 -1.62
CA THR A 55 -24.07 -35.93 -1.98
C THR A 55 -22.61 -35.62 -1.68
N PRO A 56 -21.74 -36.64 -1.48
CA PRO A 56 -20.32 -36.42 -1.29
C PRO A 56 -19.69 -35.57 -2.41
N ALA A 57 -20.06 -35.81 -3.67
CA ALA A 57 -19.59 -35.02 -4.82
C ALA A 57 -20.07 -33.56 -4.79
N ALA A 58 -21.32 -33.31 -4.35
CA ALA A 58 -21.82 -31.95 -4.15
C ALA A 58 -21.07 -31.23 -3.02
N SER A 59 -20.68 -31.94 -1.96
CA SER A 59 -19.83 -31.40 -0.88
C SER A 59 -18.43 -31.05 -1.37
N VAL A 60 -17.80 -31.86 -2.24
CA VAL A 60 -16.51 -31.51 -2.86
C VAL A 60 -16.63 -30.20 -3.62
N ARG A 61 -17.64 -30.10 -4.49
CA ARG A 61 -17.89 -28.90 -5.29
C ARG A 61 -18.11 -27.67 -4.42
N LEU A 62 -18.96 -27.78 -3.41
CA LEU A 62 -19.21 -26.71 -2.46
C LEU A 62 -17.91 -26.27 -1.77
N GLY A 63 -17.10 -27.22 -1.28
CA GLY A 63 -15.84 -26.93 -0.61
C GLY A 63 -14.83 -26.22 -1.51
N VAL A 64 -14.71 -26.65 -2.77
CA VAL A 64 -13.86 -25.98 -3.77
C VAL A 64 -14.36 -24.56 -4.07
N CYS A 65 -15.67 -24.37 -4.25
CA CYS A 65 -16.23 -23.05 -4.50
C CYS A 65 -16.11 -22.12 -3.27
N GLN A 66 -16.23 -22.64 -2.05
CA GLN A 66 -15.94 -21.92 -0.82
C GLN A 66 -14.48 -21.46 -0.77
N TYR A 67 -13.53 -22.32 -1.17
CA TYR A 67 -12.12 -21.95 -1.30
C TYR A 67 -11.93 -20.80 -2.30
N LEU A 68 -12.55 -20.89 -3.49
CA LEU A 68 -12.47 -19.82 -4.50
C LEU A 68 -13.03 -18.48 -3.99
N LEU A 69 -14.08 -18.51 -3.16
CA LEU A 69 -14.64 -17.33 -2.51
C LEU A 69 -13.81 -16.80 -1.32
N GLY A 70 -12.66 -17.41 -1.01
CA GLY A 70 -11.83 -17.05 0.14
C GLY A 70 -12.39 -17.50 1.49
N ARG A 71 -13.47 -18.30 1.52
CA ARG A 71 -14.10 -18.84 2.73
C ARG A 71 -13.38 -20.11 3.18
N TYR A 72 -12.11 -19.99 3.53
CA TYR A 72 -11.23 -21.14 3.76
C TYR A 72 -11.66 -22.01 4.94
N SER A 73 -12.14 -21.41 6.04
CA SER A 73 -12.64 -22.17 7.20
C SER A 73 -13.85 -23.05 6.84
N ASP A 74 -14.81 -22.50 6.08
CA ASP A 74 -15.97 -23.24 5.58
C ASP A 74 -15.53 -24.34 4.62
N ALA A 75 -14.59 -24.03 3.72
CA ALA A 75 -14.05 -24.99 2.77
C ALA A 75 -13.41 -26.19 3.48
N VAL A 76 -12.59 -25.96 4.52
CA VAL A 76 -12.00 -27.02 5.33
C VAL A 76 -13.07 -27.89 5.99
N GLY A 77 -14.10 -27.27 6.59
CA GLY A 77 -15.21 -27.99 7.23
C GLY A 77 -15.98 -28.87 6.24
N THR A 78 -16.31 -28.32 5.07
CA THR A 78 -17.04 -29.05 4.03
C THR A 78 -16.19 -30.17 3.43
N LEU A 79 -14.93 -29.92 3.08
CA LEU A 79 -14.05 -30.89 2.41
C LEU A 79 -13.67 -32.06 3.34
N ARG A 80 -13.54 -31.83 4.65
CA ARG A 80 -13.30 -32.92 5.64
C ARG A 80 -14.44 -33.93 5.72
N SER A 81 -15.66 -33.55 5.34
CA SER A 81 -16.85 -34.41 5.38
C SER A 81 -17.29 -34.93 4.00
N ALA A 82 -16.52 -34.66 2.96
CA ALA A 82 -16.84 -35.04 1.57
C ALA A 82 -16.36 -36.47 1.23
N ASP A 83 -16.11 -36.75 -0.05
CA ASP A 83 -15.83 -38.10 -0.57
C ASP A 83 -14.41 -38.63 -0.33
N GLY A 84 -13.49 -37.80 0.19
CA GLY A 84 -12.08 -38.16 0.37
C GLY A 84 -11.33 -38.39 -0.96
N GLY A 85 -11.84 -37.88 -2.08
CA GLY A 85 -11.22 -38.00 -3.39
C GLY A 85 -9.95 -37.14 -3.55
N ALA A 86 -9.24 -37.36 -4.65
CA ALA A 86 -8.01 -36.65 -5.00
C ALA A 86 -8.16 -35.13 -4.98
N LEU A 87 -9.23 -34.62 -5.60
CA LEU A 87 -9.56 -33.19 -5.67
C LEU A 87 -9.90 -32.63 -4.27
N THR A 88 -10.63 -33.39 -3.46
CA THR A 88 -11.02 -33.04 -2.09
C THR A 88 -9.80 -32.77 -1.23
N HIS A 89 -8.84 -33.70 -1.23
CA HIS A 89 -7.60 -33.56 -0.49
C HIS A 89 -6.71 -32.43 -1.02
N PHE A 90 -6.67 -32.22 -2.34
CA PHE A 90 -5.90 -31.13 -2.95
C PHE A 90 -6.41 -29.76 -2.49
N TYR A 91 -7.72 -29.52 -2.60
CA TYR A 91 -8.32 -28.26 -2.18
C TYR A 91 -8.41 -28.10 -0.67
N LEU A 92 -8.46 -29.20 0.09
CA LEU A 92 -8.30 -29.16 1.54
C LEU A 92 -6.91 -28.64 1.91
N GLY A 93 -5.86 -29.16 1.24
CA GLY A 93 -4.49 -28.66 1.40
C GLY A 93 -4.38 -27.17 1.07
N LYS A 94 -4.94 -26.73 -0.07
CA LYS A 94 -4.95 -25.31 -0.45
C LYS A 94 -5.69 -24.42 0.55
N ALA A 95 -6.82 -24.87 1.09
CA ALA A 95 -7.56 -24.11 2.10
C ALA A 95 -6.80 -24.05 3.44
N LEU A 96 -6.12 -25.12 3.84
CA LEU A 96 -5.27 -25.16 5.02
C LEU A 96 -4.03 -24.26 4.89
N MET A 97 -3.42 -24.19 3.70
CA MET A 97 -2.35 -23.24 3.40
C MET A 97 -2.79 -21.79 3.67
N ALA A 98 -3.99 -21.44 3.20
CA ALA A 98 -4.53 -20.09 3.37
C ALA A 98 -5.01 -19.76 4.80
N LEU A 99 -5.04 -20.76 5.69
CA LEU A 99 -5.31 -20.62 7.13
C LEU A 99 -4.02 -20.77 7.97
N ASP A 100 -2.85 -20.74 7.33
CA ASP A 100 -1.55 -20.89 7.97
C ASP A 100 -1.32 -22.24 8.68
N LYS A 101 -2.06 -23.28 8.28
CA LYS A 101 -1.98 -24.64 8.81
C LYS A 101 -1.10 -25.52 7.91
N TYR A 102 0.17 -25.16 7.79
CA TYR A 102 1.07 -25.69 6.75
C TYR A 102 1.36 -27.19 6.90
N GLU A 103 1.53 -27.71 8.12
CA GLU A 103 1.78 -29.14 8.34
C GLU A 103 0.55 -30.02 8.00
N GLU A 104 -0.64 -29.57 8.37
CA GLU A 104 -1.90 -30.23 7.99
C GLU A 104 -2.09 -30.15 6.46
N ALA A 105 -1.74 -29.02 5.84
CA ALA A 105 -1.80 -28.84 4.39
C ALA A 105 -0.90 -29.83 3.65
N PHE A 106 0.36 -29.98 4.09
CA PHE A 106 1.28 -30.96 3.54
C PHE A 106 0.71 -32.37 3.59
N THR A 107 0.15 -32.77 4.74
CA THR A 107 -0.49 -34.09 4.93
C THR A 107 -1.70 -34.29 4.00
N ALA A 108 -2.49 -33.23 3.78
CA ALA A 108 -3.59 -33.27 2.82
C ALA A 108 -3.10 -33.44 1.38
N PHE A 109 -2.01 -32.78 0.99
CA PHE A 109 -1.38 -32.98 -0.32
C PHE A 109 -0.86 -34.40 -0.51
N GLU A 110 -0.25 -35.02 0.52
CA GLU A 110 0.13 -36.45 0.44
C GLU A 110 -1.06 -37.38 0.24
N SER A 111 -2.19 -37.06 0.89
CA SER A 111 -3.43 -37.82 0.73
C SER A 111 -3.99 -37.66 -0.69
N SER A 112 -3.87 -36.46 -1.27
CA SER A 112 -4.24 -36.16 -2.66
C SER A 112 -3.40 -36.94 -3.67
N GLU A 113 -2.09 -37.04 -3.43
CA GLU A 113 -1.16 -37.85 -4.24
C GLU A 113 -1.57 -39.33 -4.24
N ARG A 114 -1.81 -39.90 -3.06
CA ARG A 114 -2.25 -41.30 -2.90
C ARG A 114 -3.59 -41.58 -3.56
N ALA A 115 -4.48 -40.59 -3.59
CA ALA A 115 -5.78 -40.66 -4.26
C ALA A 115 -5.69 -40.46 -5.79
N GLY A 116 -4.50 -40.19 -6.33
CA GLY A 116 -4.26 -40.12 -7.78
C GLY A 116 -4.47 -38.75 -8.41
N TYR A 117 -4.27 -37.65 -7.66
CA TYR A 117 -4.19 -36.32 -8.26
C TYR A 117 -2.95 -36.18 -9.14
N ASN A 118 -2.90 -35.12 -9.96
CA ASN A 118 -1.73 -34.85 -10.79
C ASN A 118 -0.46 -34.72 -9.91
N ARG A 119 0.54 -35.57 -10.20
CA ARG A 119 1.77 -35.67 -9.40
C ARG A 119 2.57 -34.37 -9.35
N ASP A 120 2.67 -33.68 -10.49
CA ASP A 120 3.46 -32.45 -10.59
C ASP A 120 2.77 -31.32 -9.82
N ASP A 121 1.45 -31.17 -9.96
CA ASP A 121 0.66 -30.18 -9.20
C ASP A 121 0.79 -30.41 -7.68
N VAL A 122 0.75 -31.67 -7.23
CA VAL A 122 0.93 -32.02 -5.83
C VAL A 122 2.36 -31.74 -5.35
N ALA A 123 3.37 -32.07 -6.15
CA ALA A 123 4.77 -31.79 -5.80
C ALA A 123 5.01 -30.29 -5.61
N LEU A 124 4.50 -29.45 -6.52
CA LEU A 124 4.57 -28.01 -6.39
C LEU A 124 3.86 -27.50 -5.12
N ALA A 125 2.66 -28.00 -4.83
CA ALA A 125 1.93 -27.64 -3.61
C ALA A 125 2.62 -28.09 -2.32
N LYS A 126 3.25 -29.28 -2.32
CA LYS A 126 4.06 -29.76 -1.19
C LYS A 126 5.32 -28.91 -0.99
N SER A 127 5.99 -28.49 -2.07
CA SER A 127 7.16 -27.61 -1.99
C SER A 127 6.80 -26.27 -1.34
N GLU A 128 5.65 -25.70 -1.70
CA GLU A 128 5.11 -24.49 -1.08
C GLU A 128 4.85 -24.69 0.41
N ALA A 129 4.15 -25.76 0.79
CA ALA A 129 3.87 -26.07 2.19
C ALA A 129 5.16 -26.22 3.02
N LEU A 130 6.17 -26.91 2.50
CA LEU A 130 7.46 -27.07 3.17
C LEU A 130 8.19 -25.75 3.36
N ARG A 131 8.14 -24.84 2.38
CA ARG A 131 8.72 -23.49 2.50
C ARG A 131 8.09 -22.74 3.68
N TYR A 132 6.76 -22.78 3.80
CA TYR A 132 6.05 -22.14 4.92
C TYR A 132 6.22 -22.87 6.27
N CYS A 133 6.51 -24.17 6.27
CA CYS A 133 6.96 -24.90 7.46
C CYS A 133 8.40 -24.55 7.90
N GLY A 134 9.09 -23.62 7.22
CA GLY A 134 10.48 -23.28 7.52
C GLY A 134 11.49 -24.33 7.05
N LYS A 135 11.13 -25.17 6.07
CA LYS A 135 11.98 -26.23 5.48
C LYS A 135 12.25 -25.97 4.00
N PRO A 136 12.85 -24.82 3.62
CA PRO A 136 13.04 -24.48 2.21
C PRO A 136 14.04 -25.40 1.50
N GLN A 137 14.96 -26.05 2.22
CA GLN A 137 15.86 -27.06 1.63
C GLN A 137 15.09 -28.31 1.18
N ASP A 138 14.14 -28.80 2.00
CA ASP A 138 13.29 -29.93 1.62
C ASP A 138 12.37 -29.57 0.45
N ALA A 139 11.88 -28.32 0.41
CA ALA A 139 11.13 -27.80 -0.73
C ALA A 139 11.96 -27.82 -2.02
N MET A 140 13.23 -27.38 -1.94
CA MET A 140 14.15 -27.41 -3.09
C MET A 140 14.38 -28.83 -3.60
N LEU A 141 14.55 -29.81 -2.69
CA LEU A 141 14.70 -31.22 -3.07
C LEU A 141 13.48 -31.75 -3.83
N ILE A 142 12.25 -31.34 -3.48
CA ILE A 142 11.07 -31.72 -4.26
C ILE A 142 11.13 -31.12 -5.67
N LEU A 143 11.50 -29.84 -5.78
CA LEU A 143 11.57 -29.13 -7.07
C LEU A 143 12.69 -29.67 -7.97
N ASP A 144 13.83 -30.07 -7.42
CA ASP A 144 14.94 -30.66 -8.19
C ASP A 144 14.63 -32.08 -8.69
N ASN A 145 13.65 -32.77 -8.08
CA ASN A 145 13.19 -34.08 -8.53
C ASN A 145 12.11 -34.01 -9.61
N LEU A 146 11.53 -32.83 -9.87
CA LEU A 146 10.67 -32.59 -11.02
C LEU A 146 11.54 -32.43 -12.27
N SER A 147 11.08 -33.00 -13.40
CA SER A 147 11.85 -32.97 -14.64
C SER A 147 10.97 -32.95 -15.88
N GLY A 148 11.49 -32.40 -16.98
CA GLY A 148 10.83 -32.38 -18.28
C GLY A 148 10.01 -31.10 -18.49
N ALA A 149 8.83 -31.24 -19.11
CA ALA A 149 8.04 -30.07 -19.51
C ALA A 149 7.60 -29.19 -18.33
N ILE A 150 7.47 -29.77 -17.13
CA ILE A 150 7.08 -29.06 -15.91
C ILE A 150 8.09 -27.96 -15.54
N GLU A 151 9.38 -28.13 -15.83
CA GLU A 151 10.43 -27.15 -15.48
C GLU A 151 10.30 -25.82 -16.22
N GLN A 152 9.50 -25.79 -17.28
CA GLN A 152 9.22 -24.60 -18.08
C GLN A 152 7.85 -23.98 -17.77
N THR A 153 7.06 -24.55 -16.86
CA THR A 153 5.78 -23.97 -16.47
C THR A 153 5.98 -22.80 -15.52
N ALA A 154 5.06 -21.84 -15.56
CA ALA A 154 5.09 -20.69 -14.67
C ALA A 154 4.95 -21.10 -13.19
N ASP A 155 4.13 -22.11 -12.88
CA ASP A 155 3.98 -22.61 -11.50
C ASP A 155 5.31 -23.15 -10.95
N TYR A 156 6.05 -23.95 -11.74
CA TYR A 156 7.36 -24.47 -11.32
C TYR A 156 8.38 -23.35 -11.11
N LEU A 157 8.52 -22.46 -12.11
CA LEU A 157 9.48 -21.36 -12.07
C LEU A 157 9.18 -20.41 -10.91
N TYR A 158 7.90 -20.14 -10.63
CA TYR A 158 7.47 -19.38 -9.47
C TYR A 158 7.85 -20.08 -8.15
N GLN A 159 7.50 -21.36 -7.97
CA GLN A 159 7.86 -22.08 -6.74
C GLN A 159 9.38 -22.18 -6.55
N ARG A 160 10.14 -22.35 -7.63
CA ARG A 160 11.61 -22.32 -7.60
C ARG A 160 12.12 -20.95 -7.16
N SER A 161 11.62 -19.86 -7.76
CA SER A 161 12.02 -18.49 -7.40
C SER A 161 11.76 -18.18 -5.92
N ALA A 162 10.57 -18.53 -5.40
CA ALA A 162 10.21 -18.32 -4.01
C ALA A 162 11.06 -19.17 -3.05
N THR A 163 11.45 -20.37 -3.47
CA THR A 163 12.30 -21.26 -2.67
C THR A 163 13.76 -20.80 -2.66
N VAL A 164 14.31 -20.35 -3.80
CA VAL A 164 15.64 -19.71 -3.89
C VAL A 164 15.70 -18.51 -2.96
N SER A 165 14.70 -17.63 -3.03
CA SER A 165 14.60 -16.46 -2.14
C SER A 165 14.56 -16.88 -0.66
N ALA A 166 13.77 -17.88 -0.29
CA ALA A 166 13.67 -18.38 1.08
C ALA A 166 14.96 -19.04 1.60
N THR A 167 15.80 -19.57 0.72
CA THR A 167 17.14 -20.10 1.09
C THR A 167 18.23 -19.02 1.15
N GLY A 168 17.91 -17.75 0.88
CA GLY A 168 18.90 -16.68 0.80
C GLY A 168 19.75 -16.71 -0.47
N GLY A 169 19.21 -17.25 -1.57
CA GLY A 169 19.86 -17.31 -2.87
C GLY A 169 20.03 -15.94 -3.53
N ASN A 170 20.69 -15.92 -4.70
CA ASN A 170 21.00 -14.68 -5.41
C ASN A 170 19.71 -13.96 -5.86
N PRO A 171 19.49 -12.68 -5.48
CA PRO A 171 18.34 -11.91 -5.94
C PRO A 171 18.20 -11.83 -7.47
N GLU A 172 19.31 -11.79 -8.21
CA GLU A 172 19.28 -11.76 -9.69
C GLU A 172 18.71 -13.05 -10.28
N GLU A 173 18.99 -14.19 -9.65
CA GLU A 173 18.42 -15.49 -10.05
C GLU A 173 16.90 -15.52 -9.81
N VAL A 174 16.45 -14.96 -8.68
CA VAL A 174 15.02 -14.85 -8.36
C VAL A 174 14.28 -14.05 -9.42
N VAL A 175 14.82 -12.89 -9.83
CA VAL A 175 14.24 -12.07 -10.89
C VAL A 175 14.21 -12.82 -12.22
N ALA A 176 15.31 -13.46 -12.63
CA ALA A 176 15.37 -14.22 -13.88
C ALA A 176 14.37 -15.38 -13.93
N LEU A 177 14.15 -16.07 -12.80
CA LEU A 177 13.13 -17.12 -12.70
C LEU A 177 11.72 -16.55 -12.82
N LEU A 178 11.45 -15.41 -12.19
CA LEU A 178 10.14 -14.73 -12.26
C LEU A 178 9.86 -14.20 -13.67
N GLU A 179 10.85 -13.61 -14.35
CA GLU A 179 10.72 -13.17 -15.75
C GLU A 179 10.37 -14.34 -16.67
N ARG A 180 11.12 -15.44 -16.57
CA ARG A 180 10.80 -16.67 -17.32
C ARG A 180 9.42 -17.23 -17.00
N ALA A 181 8.98 -17.14 -15.74
CA ALA A 181 7.63 -17.57 -15.35
C ALA A 181 6.55 -16.71 -16.04
N VAL A 182 6.75 -15.39 -16.07
CA VAL A 182 5.83 -14.44 -16.73
C VAL A 182 5.87 -14.56 -18.27
N GLU A 183 7.02 -14.91 -18.85
CA GLU A 183 7.13 -15.23 -20.28
C GLU A 183 6.39 -16.51 -20.65
N SER A 184 6.48 -17.53 -19.80
CA SER A 184 5.78 -18.82 -19.97
C SER A 184 4.26 -18.67 -19.82
N ASP A 185 3.81 -17.95 -18.78
CA ASP A 185 2.41 -17.58 -18.59
C ASP A 185 2.30 -16.14 -18.10
N ASN A 186 1.85 -15.28 -19.02
CA ASN A 186 1.70 -13.85 -18.76
C ASN A 186 0.52 -13.50 -17.83
N THR A 187 -0.26 -14.51 -17.40
CA THR A 187 -1.38 -14.43 -16.46
C THR A 187 -1.10 -15.10 -15.12
N HIS A 188 0.09 -15.66 -14.90
CA HIS A 188 0.40 -16.35 -13.65
C HIS A 188 0.50 -15.37 -12.46
N SER A 189 -0.51 -15.39 -11.59
CA SER A 189 -0.71 -14.37 -10.54
C SER A 189 0.46 -14.25 -9.55
N GLY A 190 1.01 -15.38 -9.09
CA GLY A 190 2.14 -15.40 -8.15
C GLY A 190 3.43 -14.84 -8.75
N ALA A 191 3.69 -15.14 -10.02
CA ALA A 191 4.90 -14.69 -10.73
C ALA A 191 4.83 -13.18 -11.04
N LEU A 192 3.66 -12.72 -11.50
CA LEU A 192 3.41 -11.28 -11.69
C LEU A 192 3.57 -10.51 -10.37
N PHE A 193 3.02 -11.02 -9.27
CA PHE A 193 3.15 -10.40 -7.96
C PHE A 193 4.62 -10.37 -7.48
N GLY A 194 5.33 -11.48 -7.59
CA GLY A 194 6.75 -11.56 -7.21
C GLY A 194 7.61 -10.59 -8.02
N LEU A 195 7.45 -10.57 -9.34
CA LEU A 195 8.21 -9.68 -10.22
C LEU A 195 7.88 -8.21 -9.97
N ALA A 196 6.61 -7.91 -9.68
CA ALA A 196 6.19 -6.57 -9.30
C ALA A 196 6.83 -6.12 -7.99
N MET A 197 6.90 -7.00 -6.98
CA MET A 197 7.56 -6.71 -5.70
C MET A 197 9.05 -6.42 -5.86
N GLU A 198 9.76 -7.19 -6.67
CA GLU A 198 11.19 -6.93 -6.91
C GLU A 198 11.37 -5.58 -7.62
N ASN A 199 10.56 -5.27 -8.63
CA ASN A 199 10.62 -3.98 -9.31
C ASN A 199 10.27 -2.79 -8.40
N ASP A 200 9.24 -2.93 -7.55
CA ASP A 200 8.84 -1.92 -6.58
C ASP A 200 9.98 -1.63 -5.56
N ARG A 201 10.67 -2.68 -5.08
CA ARG A 201 11.83 -2.53 -4.21
C ARG A 201 13.00 -1.80 -4.85
N HIS A 202 13.14 -1.90 -6.17
CA HIS A 202 14.16 -1.21 -6.95
C HIS A 202 13.74 0.17 -7.46
N GLY A 203 12.53 0.65 -7.10
CA GLY A 203 12.02 1.96 -7.51
C GLY A 203 11.50 2.03 -8.95
N ASN A 204 11.28 0.87 -9.60
CA ASN A 204 10.69 0.77 -10.93
C ASN A 204 9.16 0.81 -10.85
N ASP A 205 8.60 1.83 -10.18
CA ASP A 205 7.20 1.91 -9.77
C ASP A 205 6.20 1.75 -10.94
N ASP A 206 6.50 2.33 -12.11
CA ASP A 206 5.61 2.25 -13.28
C ASP A 206 5.52 0.84 -13.87
N TYR A 207 6.63 0.11 -13.90
CA TYR A 207 6.63 -1.26 -14.38
C TYR A 207 6.03 -2.20 -13.34
N ALA A 208 6.34 -1.99 -12.05
CA ALA A 208 5.72 -2.69 -10.94
C ALA A 208 4.19 -2.53 -10.95
N ARG A 209 3.69 -1.31 -11.17
CA ARG A 209 2.25 -1.03 -11.29
C ARG A 209 1.61 -1.82 -12.43
N GLN A 210 2.22 -1.88 -13.62
CA GLN A 210 1.69 -2.66 -14.75
C GLN A 210 1.61 -4.16 -14.44
N LEU A 211 2.62 -4.69 -13.75
CA LEU A 211 2.65 -6.08 -13.31
C LEU A 211 1.57 -6.35 -12.24
N TYR A 212 1.41 -5.44 -11.27
CA TYR A 212 0.34 -5.52 -10.28
C TYR A 212 -1.05 -5.38 -10.90
N GLU A 213 -1.26 -4.51 -11.89
CA GLU A 213 -2.53 -4.39 -12.63
C GLU A 213 -2.88 -5.72 -13.32
N ARG A 214 -1.89 -6.36 -13.97
CA ARG A 214 -2.06 -7.68 -14.60
C ARG A 214 -2.36 -8.77 -13.57
N ALA A 215 -1.66 -8.78 -12.44
CA ALA A 215 -1.90 -9.72 -11.34
C ALA A 215 -3.30 -9.50 -10.72
N ALA A 216 -3.73 -8.23 -10.60
CA ALA A 216 -5.03 -7.87 -10.04
C ALA A 216 -6.21 -8.24 -10.93
N ALA A 217 -5.97 -8.47 -12.23
CA ALA A 217 -6.96 -8.99 -13.17
C ALA A 217 -7.16 -10.50 -13.04
N GLN A 218 -6.26 -11.21 -12.34
CA GLN A 218 -6.36 -12.66 -12.16
C GLN A 218 -7.16 -13.03 -10.93
N PHE A 219 -7.89 -14.14 -11.00
CA PHE A 219 -8.67 -14.67 -9.89
C PHE A 219 -8.17 -16.07 -9.46
N PRO A 220 -8.09 -16.38 -8.15
CA PRO A 220 -8.16 -15.44 -7.03
C PRO A 220 -6.99 -14.46 -7.03
N THR A 221 -7.25 -13.21 -6.66
CA THR A 221 -6.21 -12.19 -6.59
C THR A 221 -5.48 -12.26 -5.26
N HIS A 222 -4.15 -12.22 -5.28
CA HIS A 222 -3.35 -12.15 -4.06
C HIS A 222 -3.65 -10.86 -3.28
N VAL A 223 -3.92 -10.95 -1.98
CA VAL A 223 -4.23 -9.79 -1.12
C VAL A 223 -3.10 -8.74 -1.19
N GLY A 224 -1.84 -9.19 -1.16
CA GLY A 224 -0.69 -8.30 -1.29
C GLY A 224 -0.64 -7.56 -2.63
N THR A 225 -1.16 -8.14 -3.72
CA THR A 225 -1.25 -7.45 -5.02
C THR A 225 -2.17 -6.24 -4.90
N LEU A 226 -3.36 -6.42 -4.32
CA LEU A 226 -4.34 -5.35 -4.18
C LEU A 226 -3.87 -4.27 -3.20
N LEU A 227 -3.21 -4.66 -2.09
CA LEU A 227 -2.62 -3.70 -1.16
C LEU A 227 -1.55 -2.83 -1.84
N ASN A 228 -0.56 -3.46 -2.48
CA ASN A 228 0.54 -2.73 -3.09
C ASN A 228 0.08 -1.89 -4.28
N LEU A 229 -0.84 -2.42 -5.10
CA LEU A 229 -1.44 -1.66 -6.18
C LEU A 229 -2.25 -0.46 -5.68
N GLY A 230 -2.99 -0.62 -4.58
CA GLY A 230 -3.74 0.47 -3.95
C GLY A 230 -2.82 1.59 -3.46
N LEU A 231 -1.69 1.23 -2.83
CA LEU A 231 -0.67 2.19 -2.39
C LEU A 231 -0.03 2.92 -3.58
N LEU A 232 0.31 2.19 -4.65
CA LEU A 232 0.84 2.81 -5.87
C LEU A 232 -0.17 3.76 -6.52
N TYR A 233 -1.48 3.45 -6.50
CA TYR A 233 -2.50 4.39 -6.98
C TYR A 233 -2.64 5.64 -6.11
N GLU A 234 -2.52 5.53 -4.80
CA GLU A 234 -2.53 6.70 -3.91
C GLU A 234 -1.32 7.60 -4.16
N ASP A 235 -0.14 7.02 -4.41
CA ASP A 235 1.08 7.79 -4.70
C ASP A 235 0.92 8.69 -5.94
N ILE A 236 0.12 8.25 -6.91
CA ILE A 236 -0.24 9.01 -8.12
C ILE A 236 -1.63 9.68 -8.03
N GLU A 237 -2.17 9.85 -6.82
CA GLU A 237 -3.43 10.56 -6.52
C GLU A 237 -4.68 9.96 -7.20
N HIS A 238 -4.61 8.70 -7.64
CA HIS A 238 -5.74 7.94 -8.19
C HIS A 238 -6.56 7.26 -7.08
N PHE A 239 -7.09 8.06 -6.14
CA PHE A 239 -7.78 7.59 -4.93
C PHE A 239 -8.96 6.64 -5.20
N GLU A 240 -9.72 6.86 -6.28
CA GLU A 240 -10.84 5.99 -6.62
C GLU A 240 -10.38 4.57 -7.00
N ARG A 241 -9.28 4.44 -7.76
CA ARG A 241 -8.72 3.12 -8.11
C ARG A 241 -8.11 2.44 -6.89
N SER A 242 -7.48 3.22 -6.00
CA SER A 242 -6.96 2.70 -4.73
C SER A 242 -8.07 2.13 -3.83
N LYS A 243 -9.15 2.91 -3.63
CA LYS A 243 -10.33 2.49 -2.88
C LYS A 243 -10.93 1.19 -3.43
N GLN A 244 -11.01 1.05 -4.76
CA GLN A 244 -11.48 -0.18 -5.40
C GLN A 244 -10.58 -1.38 -5.08
N CYS A 245 -9.25 -1.21 -5.05
CA CYS A 245 -8.32 -2.27 -4.65
C CYS A 245 -8.60 -2.74 -3.21
N TYR A 246 -8.73 -1.81 -2.26
CA TYR A 246 -8.98 -2.17 -0.86
C TYR A 246 -10.37 -2.75 -0.65
N GLN A 247 -11.39 -2.23 -1.34
CA GLN A 247 -12.74 -2.78 -1.28
C GLN A 247 -12.78 -4.25 -1.70
N ARG A 248 -12.07 -4.62 -2.77
CA ARG A 248 -11.98 -6.04 -3.20
C ARG A 248 -11.38 -6.95 -2.14
N ILE A 249 -10.44 -6.44 -1.33
CA ILE A 249 -9.93 -7.19 -0.17
C ILE A 249 -11.02 -7.32 0.88
N LEU A 250 -11.71 -6.22 1.22
CA LEU A 250 -12.75 -6.19 2.26
C LEU A 250 -13.99 -7.01 1.90
N ASP A 251 -14.29 -7.20 0.61
CA ASP A 251 -15.35 -8.10 0.14
C ASP A 251 -15.09 -9.56 0.53
N THR A 252 -13.81 -9.94 0.65
CA THR A 252 -13.38 -11.30 1.03
C THR A 252 -12.98 -11.40 2.50
N TYR A 253 -12.31 -10.36 3.01
CA TYR A 253 -11.79 -10.25 4.37
C TYR A 253 -12.26 -8.94 5.03
N PRO A 254 -13.52 -8.86 5.51
CA PRO A 254 -14.10 -7.63 6.04
C PRO A 254 -13.34 -7.02 7.23
N ASP A 255 -12.66 -7.88 8.00
CA ASP A 255 -11.88 -7.50 9.18
C ASP A 255 -10.38 -7.31 8.89
N HIS A 256 -9.97 -7.28 7.61
CA HIS A 256 -8.55 -7.09 7.27
C HIS A 256 -8.07 -5.70 7.72
N PRO A 257 -7.14 -5.61 8.70
CA PRO A 257 -6.85 -4.35 9.40
C PRO A 257 -6.25 -3.29 8.46
N ARG A 258 -5.24 -3.65 7.66
CA ARG A 258 -4.59 -2.71 6.72
C ARG A 258 -5.54 -2.24 5.61
N ALA A 259 -6.27 -3.16 4.96
CA ALA A 259 -7.23 -2.80 3.93
C ALA A 259 -8.34 -1.88 4.47
N ARG A 260 -8.83 -2.11 5.70
CA ARG A 260 -9.84 -1.23 6.32
C ARG A 260 -9.30 0.16 6.64
N LEU A 261 -8.07 0.24 7.11
CA LEU A 261 -7.38 1.52 7.35
C LEU A 261 -7.18 2.27 6.02
N TYR A 262 -6.53 1.63 5.04
CA TYR A 262 -6.22 2.27 3.76
C TYR A 262 -7.47 2.62 2.95
N PHE A 263 -8.54 1.81 3.03
CA PHE A 263 -9.83 2.16 2.43
C PHE A 263 -10.38 3.47 3.00
N LYS A 264 -10.36 3.64 4.32
CA LYS A 264 -10.83 4.89 4.96
C LYS A 264 -9.96 6.08 4.58
N ASP A 265 -8.64 5.90 4.52
CA ASP A 265 -7.71 6.96 4.10
C ASP A 265 -7.98 7.39 2.66
N ALA A 266 -8.12 6.43 1.73
CA ALA A 266 -8.42 6.70 0.33
C ALA A 266 -9.80 7.36 0.16
N ASP A 267 -10.80 6.95 0.94
CA ASP A 267 -12.15 7.52 0.94
C ASP A 267 -12.18 8.95 1.50
N ALA A 268 -11.50 9.21 2.61
CA ALA A 268 -11.36 10.56 3.17
C ALA A 268 -10.59 11.48 2.22
N SER A 269 -9.60 10.95 1.48
CA SER A 269 -8.83 11.70 0.49
C SER A 269 -9.66 12.06 -0.75
N ARG A 270 -10.79 11.37 -1.00
CA ARG A 270 -11.77 11.75 -2.02
C ARG A 270 -12.64 12.94 -1.56
N ASP A 271 -12.96 13.00 -0.27
CA ASP A 271 -13.75 14.06 0.34
C ASP A 271 -12.92 15.29 0.73
N MET A 272 -11.58 15.22 0.63
CA MET A 272 -10.76 16.40 0.37
C MET A 272 -11.09 16.91 -1.03
N TYR A 273 -12.25 17.57 -1.13
CA TYR A 273 -12.45 18.63 -2.09
C TYR A 273 -11.21 19.51 -2.00
N TYR A 274 -10.38 19.45 -3.04
CA TYR A 274 -9.59 20.58 -3.45
C TYR A 274 -10.56 21.75 -3.53
N ASP A 275 -10.65 22.53 -2.45
CA ASP A 275 -11.23 23.85 -2.54
C ASP A 275 -10.24 24.64 -3.40
N GLU A 276 -10.39 24.49 -4.72
CA GLU A 276 -9.68 25.27 -5.73
C GLU A 276 -9.79 26.75 -5.38
N GLU A 277 -10.88 27.17 -4.75
CA GLU A 277 -11.08 28.53 -4.28
C GLU A 277 -10.21 28.87 -3.06
N ALA A 278 -10.09 27.99 -2.06
CA ALA A 278 -9.21 28.18 -0.90
C ALA A 278 -7.73 28.13 -1.30
N ARG A 279 -7.33 27.20 -2.18
CA ARG A 279 -5.95 27.16 -2.70
C ARG A 279 -5.67 28.38 -3.57
N ARG A 280 -6.58 28.77 -4.48
CA ARG A 280 -6.46 30.05 -5.20
C ARG A 280 -6.47 31.23 -4.24
N ARG A 281 -7.17 31.17 -3.10
CA ARG A 281 -7.18 32.23 -2.07
C ARG A 281 -5.83 32.28 -1.35
N GLN A 282 -5.26 31.14 -1.01
CA GLN A 282 -3.94 31.01 -0.40
C GLN A 282 -2.82 31.41 -1.37
N ASP A 283 -2.86 30.96 -2.62
CA ASP A 283 -1.91 31.32 -3.68
C ASP A 283 -2.01 32.82 -4.02
N ARG A 284 -3.24 33.37 -4.11
CA ARG A 284 -3.44 34.82 -4.27
C ARG A 284 -2.89 35.60 -3.06
N MET A 285 -3.11 35.11 -1.84
CA MET A 285 -2.60 35.74 -0.62
C MET A 285 -1.07 35.69 -0.58
N ALA A 286 -0.45 34.54 -0.88
CA ALA A 286 1.00 34.39 -0.92
C ALA A 286 1.63 35.26 -2.02
N GLN A 287 1.04 35.29 -3.22
CA GLN A 287 1.47 36.16 -4.31
C GLN A 287 1.38 37.64 -3.90
N MET A 288 0.32 38.01 -3.20
CA MET A 288 0.08 39.37 -2.72
C MET A 288 1.07 39.78 -1.61
N LEU A 289 1.38 38.90 -0.66
CA LEU A 289 2.38 39.17 0.38
C LEU A 289 3.81 39.28 -0.21
N SER A 290 4.08 38.61 -1.34
CA SER A 290 5.38 38.69 -2.03
C SER A 290 5.59 39.97 -2.84
N VAL A 291 4.57 40.82 -3.00
CA VAL A 291 4.68 42.06 -3.79
C VAL A 291 5.67 43.02 -3.11
N PRO A 292 6.68 43.54 -3.83
CA PRO A 292 7.62 44.50 -3.28
C PRO A 292 6.95 45.80 -2.83
N VAL A 293 7.36 46.34 -1.70
CA VAL A 293 6.87 47.65 -1.22
C VAL A 293 7.25 48.80 -2.15
N SER A 294 8.25 48.61 -3.01
CA SER A 294 8.68 49.57 -4.04
C SER A 294 7.65 49.80 -5.14
N ASP A 295 6.74 48.86 -5.35
CA ASP A 295 5.74 48.90 -6.43
C ASP A 295 4.57 49.85 -6.08
N PHE A 296 4.56 50.40 -4.86
CA PHE A 296 3.54 51.30 -4.36
C PHE A 296 4.04 52.76 -4.32
N GLU A 297 3.12 53.70 -4.56
CA GLU A 297 3.36 55.14 -4.54
C GLU A 297 3.52 55.69 -3.11
N LEU A 298 4.56 55.22 -2.42
CA LEU A 298 4.95 55.70 -1.11
C LEU A 298 5.84 56.94 -1.22
N SER A 299 5.75 57.84 -0.24
CA SER A 299 6.65 59.00 -0.19
C SER A 299 8.12 58.56 -0.15
N VAL A 300 9.00 59.41 -0.66
CA VAL A 300 10.46 59.14 -0.67
C VAL A 300 10.98 58.86 0.74
N ARG A 301 10.37 59.47 1.76
CA ARG A 301 10.69 59.24 3.17
C ARG A 301 10.29 57.82 3.61
N SER A 302 9.04 57.42 3.36
CA SER A 302 8.52 56.10 3.73
C SER A 302 9.33 54.97 3.07
N ARG A 303 9.65 55.10 1.77
CA ARG A 303 10.49 54.10 1.06
C ARG A 303 11.91 53.98 1.62
N ASN A 304 12.58 55.12 1.86
CA ASN A 304 13.94 55.11 2.41
C ASN A 304 13.99 54.55 3.83
N CYS A 305 12.93 54.72 4.62
CA CYS A 305 12.84 54.15 5.96
C CYS A 305 12.59 52.64 5.91
N LEU A 306 11.64 52.16 5.10
CA LEU A 306 11.37 50.72 4.94
C LEU A 306 12.60 49.96 4.45
N GLN A 307 13.28 50.50 3.44
CA GLN A 307 14.50 49.90 2.91
C GLN A 307 15.62 49.81 3.96
N LYS A 308 15.79 50.83 4.80
CA LYS A 308 16.76 50.81 5.91
C LYS A 308 16.41 49.80 7.00
N MET A 309 15.12 49.50 7.16
CA MET A 309 14.61 48.51 8.12
C MET A 309 14.63 47.09 7.56
N GLY A 310 15.02 46.91 6.29
CA GLY A 310 15.03 45.59 5.63
C GLY A 310 13.63 45.10 5.24
N ILE A 311 12.63 45.97 5.28
CA ILE A 311 11.25 45.66 4.91
C ILE A 311 11.12 45.85 3.39
N MET A 312 11.01 44.74 2.67
CA MET A 312 11.05 44.68 1.21
C MET A 312 9.72 44.29 0.58
N THR A 313 8.88 43.53 1.29
CA THR A 313 7.62 42.98 0.80
C THR A 313 6.42 43.42 1.63
N LEU A 314 5.21 43.24 1.10
CA LEU A 314 3.98 43.42 1.88
C LEU A 314 3.89 42.43 3.06
N GLY A 315 4.46 41.22 2.91
CA GLY A 315 4.59 40.25 3.99
C GLY A 315 5.37 40.80 5.18
N ASP A 316 6.55 41.37 4.91
CA ASP A 316 7.41 41.97 5.93
C ASP A 316 6.70 43.09 6.70
N LEU A 317 5.88 43.89 6.01
CA LEU A 317 5.05 44.92 6.65
C LEU A 317 3.95 44.32 7.54
N CYS A 318 3.28 43.27 7.08
CA CYS A 318 2.25 42.58 7.87
C CYS A 318 2.83 41.86 9.10
N GLU A 319 4.14 41.59 9.13
CA GLU A 319 4.88 41.03 10.26
C GLU A 319 5.46 42.08 11.20
N THR A 320 5.68 43.31 10.70
CA THR A 320 6.24 44.40 11.51
C THR A 320 5.14 45.13 12.27
N SER A 321 5.34 45.34 13.57
CA SER A 321 4.41 46.09 14.41
C SER A 321 4.52 47.62 14.22
N GLU A 322 3.44 48.34 14.51
CA GLU A 322 3.45 49.82 14.45
C GLU A 322 4.51 50.44 15.36
N GLN A 323 4.74 49.82 16.52
CA GLN A 323 5.71 50.28 17.50
C GLN A 323 7.14 50.14 16.97
N GLU A 324 7.45 49.08 16.22
CA GLU A 324 8.76 48.87 15.59
C GLU A 324 9.02 49.88 14.47
N LEU A 325 7.99 50.21 13.68
CA LEU A 325 8.08 51.27 12.67
C LEU A 325 8.34 52.65 13.32
N LEU A 326 7.58 53.02 14.35
CA LEU A 326 7.72 54.31 15.05
C LEU A 326 9.01 54.43 15.87
N ALA A 327 9.62 53.31 16.28
CA ALA A 327 10.90 53.30 16.98
C ALA A 327 12.09 53.71 16.08
N SER A 328 11.91 53.68 14.75
CA SER A 328 12.95 54.05 13.80
C SER A 328 13.17 55.57 13.76
N LYS A 329 14.43 56.00 13.94
CA LYS A 329 14.86 57.43 14.10
C LYS A 329 14.39 58.41 13.01
N ASN A 330 13.86 57.93 11.88
CA ASN A 330 13.41 58.78 10.76
C ASN A 330 12.02 58.41 10.24
N PHE A 331 11.29 57.55 10.95
CA PHE A 331 9.92 57.17 10.62
C PHE A 331 8.95 58.00 11.47
N GLY A 332 7.97 58.64 10.81
CA GLY A 332 7.06 59.58 11.48
C GLY A 332 5.60 59.22 11.25
N GLU A 333 4.71 59.85 12.03
CA GLU A 333 3.26 59.58 12.02
C GLU A 333 2.64 59.66 10.61
N THR A 334 3.10 60.60 9.78
CA THR A 334 2.63 60.75 8.40
C THR A 334 3.00 59.54 7.53
N SER A 335 4.19 58.96 7.71
CA SER A 335 4.61 57.74 7.01
C SER A 335 3.85 56.51 7.50
N LEU A 336 3.46 56.47 8.77
CA LEU A 336 2.63 55.40 9.33
C LEU A 336 1.23 55.39 8.69
N VAL A 337 0.62 56.57 8.56
CA VAL A 337 -0.69 56.73 7.90
C VAL A 337 -0.62 56.29 6.44
N GLU A 338 0.43 56.71 5.70
CA GLU A 338 0.67 56.28 4.31
C GLU A 338 0.74 54.75 4.18
N ILE A 339 1.42 54.06 5.10
CA ILE A 339 1.54 52.59 5.10
C ILE A 339 0.20 51.93 5.41
N ARG A 340 -0.54 52.42 6.41
CA ARG A 340 -1.86 51.87 6.75
C ARG A 340 -2.83 52.01 5.59
N GLU A 341 -2.88 53.16 4.94
CA GLU A 341 -3.75 53.40 3.78
C GLU A 341 -3.38 52.48 2.60
N MET A 342 -2.08 52.30 2.35
CA MET A 342 -1.59 51.39 1.31
C MET A 342 -2.00 49.93 1.59
N LEU A 343 -1.74 49.41 2.80
CA LEU A 343 -2.13 48.05 3.19
C LEU A 343 -3.66 47.88 3.16
N SER A 344 -4.40 48.87 3.64
CA SER A 344 -5.88 48.88 3.62
C SER A 344 -6.44 48.84 2.20
N SER A 345 -5.81 49.51 1.23
CA SER A 345 -6.20 49.46 -0.19
C SER A 345 -6.06 48.06 -0.80
N LYS A 346 -5.30 47.19 -0.15
CA LYS A 346 -5.09 45.79 -0.50
C LYS A 346 -5.88 44.85 0.42
N GLY A 347 -6.54 45.34 1.47
CA GLY A 347 -7.24 44.49 2.43
C GLY A 347 -6.28 43.75 3.37
N LEU A 348 -5.11 44.33 3.65
CA LEU A 348 -4.15 43.86 4.64
C LEU A 348 -4.08 44.85 5.81
N GLU A 349 -3.72 44.36 6.98
CA GLU A 349 -3.47 45.18 8.18
C GLU A 349 -1.99 45.10 8.60
N LEU A 350 -1.49 46.22 9.14
CA LEU A 350 -0.12 46.35 9.63
C LEU A 350 0.05 45.51 10.90
N GLY A 351 1.07 44.66 10.96
CA GLY A 351 1.33 43.80 12.12
C GLY A 351 0.31 42.67 12.34
N GLN A 352 -0.57 42.37 11.38
CA GLN A 352 -1.57 41.29 11.49
C GLN A 352 -0.96 39.90 11.74
N PHE A 353 0.33 39.71 11.44
CA PHE A 353 1.09 38.47 11.66
C PHE A 353 2.19 38.60 12.72
N ALA A 354 2.36 39.78 13.34
CA ALA A 354 3.45 40.10 14.26
C ALA A 354 3.46 39.25 15.55
N ALA A 355 2.34 38.63 15.92
CA ALA A 355 2.22 37.80 17.12
C ALA A 355 2.62 36.32 16.91
N THR A 356 2.91 35.91 15.67
CA THR A 356 2.98 34.47 15.32
C THR A 356 4.31 33.82 15.69
N TRP A 357 5.38 34.58 15.98
CA TRP A 357 6.70 33.99 16.31
C TRP A 357 7.45 34.79 17.38
N LYS A 358 7.18 34.48 18.65
CA LYS A 358 8.11 34.68 19.78
C LYS A 358 7.95 33.54 20.78
N GLU A 359 8.39 32.34 20.38
CA GLU A 359 8.88 31.36 21.36
C GLU A 359 10.33 31.05 21.00
N GLU A 360 11.26 31.53 21.83
CA GLU A 360 12.64 31.07 21.81
C GLU A 360 12.65 29.64 22.39
N GLU A 361 12.66 28.64 21.52
CA GLU A 361 12.71 27.23 21.92
C GLU A 361 14.14 26.76 22.24
N PRO A 362 14.30 25.82 23.19
CA PRO A 362 15.60 25.33 23.63
C PRO A 362 16.38 24.63 22.50
N THR A 363 17.67 24.96 22.40
CA THR A 363 18.63 24.32 21.51
C THR A 363 18.97 22.90 21.98
N TYR A 364 18.81 21.91 21.10
CA TYR A 364 19.31 20.55 21.29
C TYR A 364 20.85 20.57 21.31
N ASP A 365 21.45 20.24 22.46
CA ASP A 365 22.90 20.18 22.65
C ASP A 365 23.40 18.71 22.59
N PRO A 366 24.14 18.30 21.54
CA PRO A 366 24.61 16.92 21.34
C PRO A 366 25.68 16.45 22.34
N GLU A 367 26.15 17.30 23.26
CA GLU A 367 27.26 16.99 24.16
C GLU A 367 26.88 16.19 25.42
N VAL A 368 25.57 15.94 25.66
CA VAL A 368 25.08 15.28 26.90
C VAL A 368 24.64 13.82 26.71
N LEU A 369 24.71 13.26 25.51
CA LEU A 369 24.21 11.91 25.21
C LEU A 369 25.25 10.81 25.52
N SER A 370 24.79 9.71 26.10
CA SER A 370 25.60 8.49 26.31
C SER A 370 25.95 7.81 24.97
N ASP A 371 27.00 6.98 24.98
CA ASP A 371 27.47 6.27 23.77
C ASP A 371 26.38 5.35 23.17
N ASP A 372 25.54 4.76 24.01
CA ASP A 372 24.41 3.91 23.60
C ASP A 372 23.30 4.72 22.90
N GLU A 373 23.04 5.95 23.34
CA GLU A 373 22.04 6.83 22.74
C GLU A 373 22.53 7.36 21.38
N ARG A 374 23.83 7.67 21.24
CA ARG A 374 24.42 8.05 19.95
C ARG A 374 24.32 6.91 18.92
N ALA A 375 24.64 5.69 19.34
CA ALA A 375 24.54 4.51 18.49
C ALA A 375 23.10 4.21 18.02
N LEU A 376 22.08 4.61 18.80
CA LEU A 376 20.67 4.48 18.41
C LEU A 376 20.26 5.53 17.36
N LEU A 377 20.74 6.77 17.52
CA LEU A 377 20.40 7.89 16.62
C LEU A 377 21.12 7.81 15.27
N ASP A 378 22.30 7.20 15.22
CA ASP A 378 23.07 6.98 13.98
C ASP A 378 22.49 5.86 13.09
N ARG A 379 21.48 5.13 13.57
CA ARG A 379 20.87 4.06 12.78
C ARG A 379 20.12 4.62 11.56
N PRO A 380 20.12 3.88 10.43
CA PRO A 380 19.32 4.23 9.26
C PRO A 380 17.83 4.30 9.59
N ILE A 381 17.12 5.28 9.00
CA ILE A 381 15.65 5.37 9.12
C ILE A 381 14.95 4.11 8.59
N ALA A 382 15.57 3.41 7.64
CA ALA A 382 15.05 2.15 7.10
C ALA A 382 14.77 1.10 8.19
N ASP A 383 15.54 1.11 9.29
CA ASP A 383 15.41 0.15 10.39
C ASP A 383 14.11 0.33 11.20
N LEU A 384 13.46 1.50 11.11
CA LEU A 384 12.16 1.75 11.73
C LEU A 384 11.02 0.99 11.04
N ASN A 385 11.27 0.35 9.88
CA ASN A 385 10.28 -0.43 9.12
C ASN A 385 8.98 0.34 8.84
N LEU A 386 9.10 1.64 8.55
CA LEU A 386 7.98 2.53 8.22
C LEU A 386 7.25 2.08 6.95
N SER A 387 6.01 2.52 6.74
CA SER A 387 5.30 2.34 5.47
C SER A 387 6.03 3.02 4.31
N VAL A 388 5.70 2.62 3.08
CA VAL A 388 6.26 3.23 1.86
C VAL A 388 5.98 4.72 1.83
N ARG A 389 4.79 5.16 2.24
CA ARG A 389 4.40 6.58 2.31
C ARG A 389 5.28 7.36 3.29
N ALA A 390 5.43 6.84 4.52
CA ALA A 390 6.28 7.46 5.53
C ALA A 390 7.75 7.47 5.09
N ARG A 391 8.30 6.37 4.54
CA ARG A 391 9.66 6.34 3.98
C ARG A 391 9.87 7.33 2.83
N LYS A 392 8.94 7.40 1.88
CA LYS A 392 9.04 8.35 0.75
C LYS A 392 9.05 9.80 1.24
N CYS A 393 8.32 10.12 2.32
CA CYS A 393 8.42 11.41 2.99
C CYS A 393 9.82 11.64 3.60
N MET A 394 10.36 10.66 4.34
CA MET A 394 11.71 10.77 4.91
C MET A 394 12.76 11.06 3.83
N VAL A 395 12.69 10.34 2.70
CA VAL A 395 13.58 10.57 1.55
C VAL A 395 13.41 11.96 0.95
N ARG A 396 12.16 12.46 0.79
CA ARG A 396 11.89 13.81 0.26
C ARG A 396 12.39 14.91 1.18
N LEU A 397 12.31 14.69 2.49
CA LEU A 397 12.83 15.60 3.51
C LEU A 397 14.35 15.48 3.69
N GLY A 398 15.00 14.59 2.93
CA GLY A 398 16.45 14.36 3.01
C GLY A 398 16.89 13.70 4.31
N LEU A 399 16.00 12.96 4.97
CA LEU A 399 16.24 12.29 6.24
C LEU A 399 16.77 10.88 5.97
N SER A 400 17.92 10.56 6.54
CA SER A 400 18.68 9.33 6.37
C SER A 400 18.87 8.56 7.68
N THR A 401 18.93 9.25 8.82
CA THR A 401 19.13 8.66 10.15
C THR A 401 17.99 8.94 11.13
N ILE A 402 17.81 8.06 12.13
CA ILE A 402 16.79 8.26 13.17
C ILE A 402 17.03 9.57 13.93
N GLY A 403 18.30 9.95 14.12
CA GLY A 403 18.71 11.23 14.71
C GLY A 403 18.20 12.46 13.96
N GLU A 404 18.14 12.41 12.63
CA GLU A 404 17.59 13.49 11.82
C GLU A 404 16.06 13.59 11.94
N LEU A 405 15.39 12.43 12.08
CA LEU A 405 13.94 12.35 12.23
C LEU A 405 13.44 12.91 13.56
N VAL A 406 14.06 12.54 14.68
CA VAL A 406 13.62 13.01 16.03
C VAL A 406 13.78 14.52 16.23
N ARG A 407 14.55 15.19 15.36
CA ARG A 407 14.71 16.65 15.37
C ARG A 407 13.57 17.40 14.66
N ARG A 408 12.71 16.69 13.92
CA ARG A 408 11.55 17.25 13.23
C ARG A 408 10.32 17.27 14.14
N THR A 409 9.49 18.29 13.94
CA THR A 409 8.16 18.36 14.58
C THR A 409 7.14 17.53 13.80
N GLY A 410 5.99 17.24 14.41
CA GLY A 410 4.89 16.62 13.68
C GLY A 410 4.38 17.49 12.52
N ASP A 411 4.42 18.81 12.68
CA ASP A 411 3.98 19.77 11.67
C ASP A 411 4.97 19.84 10.50
N ASP A 412 6.28 19.80 10.76
CA ASP A 412 7.32 19.71 9.71
C ASP A 412 7.09 18.52 8.77
N LEU A 413 6.64 17.38 9.34
CA LEU A 413 6.37 16.19 8.58
C LEU A 413 5.04 16.32 7.80
N LEU A 414 4.02 16.95 8.39
CA LEU A 414 2.72 17.18 7.75
C LEU A 414 2.77 18.20 6.60
N GLU A 415 3.77 19.08 6.57
CA GLU A 415 4.03 19.96 5.43
C GLU A 415 4.54 19.20 4.19
N CYS A 416 5.08 17.98 4.37
CA CYS A 416 5.57 17.19 3.25
C CYS A 416 4.40 16.70 2.38
N LYS A 417 4.48 16.99 1.08
CA LYS A 417 3.47 16.57 0.10
C LYS A 417 3.23 15.05 0.21
N ASN A 418 1.96 14.64 0.30
CA ASN A 418 1.52 13.25 0.46
C ASN A 418 1.91 12.58 1.79
N PHE A 419 2.22 13.35 2.84
CA PHE A 419 2.36 12.88 4.21
C PHE A 419 1.13 13.31 5.02
N GLY A 420 0.42 12.34 5.60
CA GLY A 420 -0.80 12.59 6.35
C GLY A 420 -0.69 12.20 7.83
N VAL A 421 -1.73 12.54 8.60
CA VAL A 421 -1.82 12.26 10.05
C VAL A 421 -1.63 10.77 10.39
N THR A 422 -2.05 9.86 9.51
CA THR A 422 -1.83 8.41 9.68
C THR A 422 -0.35 8.02 9.60
N SER A 423 0.40 8.60 8.67
CA SER A 423 1.85 8.40 8.57
C SER A 423 2.59 9.07 9.72
N LEU A 424 2.09 10.21 10.20
CA LEU A 424 2.62 10.85 11.41
C LEU A 424 2.43 9.95 12.64
N ASN A 425 1.24 9.38 12.82
CA ASN A 425 0.95 8.47 13.93
C ASN A 425 1.77 7.19 13.84
N GLU A 426 1.98 6.65 12.63
CA GLU A 426 2.89 5.51 12.41
C GLU A 426 4.32 5.85 12.83
N VAL A 427 4.85 7.01 12.43
CA VAL A 427 6.18 7.48 12.82
C VAL A 427 6.29 7.60 14.34
N ARG A 428 5.27 8.22 14.99
CA ARG A 428 5.20 8.33 16.45
C ARG A 428 5.20 6.97 17.14
N GLU A 429 4.41 6.02 16.65
CA GLU A 429 4.33 4.66 17.21
C GLU A 429 5.68 3.94 17.11
N LYS A 430 6.34 4.01 15.95
CA LYS A 430 7.65 3.38 15.72
C LYS A 430 8.77 4.01 16.54
N LEU A 431 8.78 5.34 16.68
CA LEU A 431 9.71 6.02 17.57
C LEU A 431 9.46 5.63 19.03
N THR A 432 8.20 5.56 19.46
CA THR A 432 7.84 5.14 20.82
C THR A 432 8.32 3.71 21.12
N GLN A 433 8.21 2.78 20.17
CA GLN A 433 8.75 1.42 20.30
C GLN A 433 10.28 1.39 20.48
N ALA A 434 10.98 2.40 19.97
CA ALA A 434 12.41 2.60 20.14
C ALA A 434 12.78 3.48 21.36
N ASN A 435 11.81 3.81 22.24
CA ASN A 435 11.95 4.78 23.34
C ASN A 435 12.38 6.19 22.89
N LEU A 436 11.97 6.60 21.70
CA LEU A 436 12.23 7.91 21.10
C LEU A 436 10.92 8.66 20.84
N LYS A 437 11.02 9.97 20.61
CA LYS A 437 9.89 10.85 20.25
C LYS A 437 10.31 11.89 19.21
N LEU A 438 9.33 12.44 18.50
CA LEU A 438 9.53 13.62 17.66
C LEU A 438 9.74 14.86 18.52
N ARG A 439 10.31 15.91 17.93
CA ARG A 439 10.46 17.20 18.60
C ARG A 439 9.07 17.79 18.87
N GLY A 440 8.78 18.11 20.13
CA GLY A 440 7.50 18.67 20.57
C GLY A 440 6.46 17.66 21.10
N ASP A 441 6.77 16.36 21.12
CA ASP A 441 5.86 15.27 21.57
C ASP A 441 6.15 14.69 22.98
#